data_AF-L0L192-F1
#
_entry.id   AF-L0L192-F1
#
_cell.length_a   1.000
_cell.length_b   1.000
_cell.length_c   1.000
_cell.angle_alpha   90.00
_cell.angle_beta   90.00
_cell.angle_gamma   90.00
#
_symmetry.space_group_name_H-M   'P 1'
#
loop_
_entity.id
_entity.type
_entity.pdbx_description
1 polymer ?
#
loop_
_entity_poly.entity_id
_entity_poly.type
_entity_poly.pdbx_seq_one_letter_code
_entity_poly.pdbx_strand_id
1 'polypeptide(L)'
;MSYIADILERKPTAIENKLMDLGLIEKTNNYSPAVEEVRKEFPKYLTPWDEEDIVKLVEMFHEKKSIDEISHILERTKYGIIAKLERLGLIKPSAASVKICDACNSRDNCTLNLNKRIYSSSEDGISNDKQNGANLWNEEEVTLMRNKFSEGIDTIELAKILRKNQTSIEKELITLGLIDCPLHKTMPEML
;
A
#
# COMPACT_ATOMS: atom_id res chain seq x y z
N MET A 1 22.98 11.23 -8.93
CA MET A 1 23.54 11.85 -7.72
C MET A 1 24.96 12.30 -8.01
N SER A 2 25.47 13.28 -7.26
CA SER A 2 26.81 13.84 -7.46
C SER A 2 27.79 12.96 -6.71
N TYR A 3 28.87 12.51 -7.36
CA TYR A 3 29.94 11.69 -6.75
C TYR A 3 30.48 12.29 -5.45
N ILE A 4 30.46 13.63 -5.34
CA ILE A 4 30.92 14.38 -4.16
C ILE A 4 29.92 14.29 -3.00
N ALA A 5 28.61 14.22 -3.28
CA ALA A 5 27.58 14.16 -2.24
C ALA A 5 27.48 12.75 -1.61
N ASP A 6 27.69 11.70 -2.41
CA ASP A 6 27.65 10.30 -1.95
C ASP A 6 28.83 9.93 -1.05
N ILE A 7 30.03 10.51 -1.27
CA ILE A 7 31.18 10.34 -0.36
C ILE A 7 30.93 11.03 1.00
N LEU A 8 30.09 12.06 1.02
CA LEU A 8 29.87 12.92 2.18
C LEU A 8 28.56 12.62 2.93
N GLU A 9 27.83 11.56 2.56
CA GLU A 9 26.52 11.18 3.12
C GLU A 9 25.54 12.36 3.28
N ARG A 10 25.58 13.35 2.38
CA ARG A 10 24.76 14.56 2.46
C ARG A 10 23.84 14.72 1.27
N LYS A 11 22.73 15.44 1.48
CA LYS A 11 21.84 15.83 0.38
C LYS A 11 22.59 16.70 -0.64
N PRO A 12 22.31 16.52 -1.95
CA PRO A 12 22.84 17.40 -2.98
C PRO A 12 22.39 18.84 -2.74
N THR A 13 23.33 19.78 -2.86
CA THR A 13 23.04 21.21 -2.80
C THR A 13 22.21 21.66 -4.00
N ALA A 14 21.58 22.82 -3.89
CA ALA A 14 20.87 23.45 -5.01
C ALA A 14 21.77 23.64 -6.25
N ILE A 15 23.07 23.88 -6.04
CA ILE A 15 24.06 24.02 -7.11
C ILE A 15 24.30 22.68 -7.80
N GLU A 16 24.50 21.60 -7.03
CA GLU A 16 24.69 20.25 -7.58
C GLU A 16 23.46 19.78 -8.37
N ASN A 17 22.24 20.09 -7.90
CA ASN A 17 21.02 19.79 -8.65
C ASN A 17 20.98 20.55 -9.99
N LYS A 18 21.31 21.85 -9.98
CA LYS A 18 21.34 22.67 -11.19
C LYS A 18 22.42 22.22 -12.18
N LEU A 19 23.56 21.72 -11.70
CA LEU A 19 24.60 21.16 -12.55
C LEU A 19 24.20 19.81 -13.17
N MET A 20 23.42 18.98 -12.46
CA MET A 20 22.84 17.75 -13.04
C MET A 20 21.81 18.08 -14.12
N ASP A 21 20.98 19.10 -13.93
CA ASP A 21 19.97 19.52 -14.91
C ASP A 21 20.60 20.05 -16.21
N LEU A 22 21.78 20.67 -16.10
CA LEU A 22 22.57 21.15 -17.22
C LEU A 22 23.43 20.06 -17.90
N GLY A 23 23.40 18.82 -17.39
CA GLY A 23 24.21 17.71 -17.92
C GLY A 23 25.71 17.89 -17.70
N LEU A 24 26.12 18.82 -16.83
CA LEU A 24 27.54 19.11 -16.55
C LEU A 24 28.17 18.10 -15.58
N ILE A 25 27.33 17.35 -14.86
CA ILE A 25 27.72 16.22 -14.02
C ILE A 25 26.74 15.06 -14.24
N GLU A 26 27.25 13.84 -14.37
CA GLU A 26 26.41 12.65 -14.54
C GLU A 26 25.71 12.29 -13.23
N LYS A 27 24.46 11.80 -13.33
CA LYS A 27 23.81 11.16 -12.19
C LYS A 27 24.49 9.81 -11.96
N THR A 28 25.53 9.78 -11.15
CA THR A 28 26.05 8.50 -10.66
C THR A 28 25.00 7.92 -9.74
N ASN A 29 24.37 6.83 -10.15
CA ASN A 29 23.68 5.96 -9.20
C ASN A 29 24.77 5.18 -8.48
N ASN A 30 25.45 5.80 -7.51
CA ASN A 30 26.34 5.07 -6.62
C ASN A 30 25.48 4.23 -5.68
N TYR A 31 25.00 3.11 -6.21
CA TYR A 31 24.53 2.04 -5.37
C TYR A 31 25.72 1.53 -4.55
N SER A 32 25.47 1.09 -3.31
CA SER A 32 26.54 0.49 -2.52
C SER A 32 27.11 -0.72 -3.29
N PRO A 33 28.39 -1.07 -3.09
CA PRO A 33 28.99 -2.24 -3.75
C PRO A 33 28.15 -3.52 -3.60
N ALA A 34 27.52 -3.71 -2.43
CA ALA A 34 26.62 -4.83 -2.17
C ALA A 34 25.37 -4.84 -3.07
N VAL A 35 24.78 -3.67 -3.37
CA VAL A 35 23.64 -3.58 -4.29
C VAL A 35 24.05 -3.90 -5.72
N GLU A 36 25.26 -3.49 -6.12
CA GLU A 36 25.77 -3.78 -7.46
C GLU A 36 26.12 -5.27 -7.63
N GLU A 37 26.58 -5.94 -6.57
CA GLU A 37 26.73 -7.40 -6.55
C GLU A 37 25.39 -8.11 -6.75
N VAL A 38 24.36 -7.70 -6.02
CA VAL A 38 23.00 -8.25 -6.20
C VAL A 38 22.48 -8.00 -7.61
N ARG A 39 22.79 -6.85 -8.21
CA ARG A 39 22.39 -6.50 -9.57
C ARG A 39 23.07 -7.37 -10.64
N LYS A 40 24.31 -7.81 -10.40
CA LYS A 40 24.98 -8.76 -11.29
C LYS A 40 24.28 -10.12 -11.34
N GLU A 41 23.74 -10.57 -10.20
CA GLU A 41 22.99 -11.82 -10.11
C GLU A 41 21.53 -11.66 -10.57
N PHE A 42 20.92 -10.52 -10.29
CA PHE A 42 19.51 -10.22 -10.60
C PHE A 42 19.38 -8.87 -11.33
N PRO A 43 19.59 -8.83 -12.66
CA PRO A 43 19.60 -7.59 -13.44
C PRO A 43 18.33 -6.74 -13.30
N LYS A 44 17.17 -7.37 -13.11
CA LYS A 44 15.87 -6.69 -12.95
C LYS A 44 15.54 -6.30 -11.50
N TYR A 45 16.45 -6.50 -10.53
CA TYR A 45 16.19 -6.22 -9.11
C TYR A 45 15.68 -4.79 -8.84
N LEU A 46 16.25 -3.78 -9.51
CA LEU A 46 15.90 -2.36 -9.32
C LEU A 46 14.91 -1.82 -10.35
N THR A 47 14.57 -2.62 -11.36
CA THR A 47 13.62 -2.20 -12.40
C THR A 47 12.20 -2.22 -11.83
N PRO A 48 11.33 -1.25 -12.15
CA PRO A 48 9.91 -1.31 -11.84
C PRO A 48 9.27 -2.61 -12.36
N TRP A 49 8.16 -3.05 -11.76
CA TRP A 49 7.38 -4.18 -12.27
C TRP A 49 6.56 -3.73 -13.46
N ASP A 50 6.77 -4.33 -14.62
CA ASP A 50 5.87 -4.19 -15.76
C ASP A 50 4.70 -5.18 -15.67
N GLU A 51 3.71 -5.04 -16.55
CA GLU A 51 2.52 -5.89 -16.56
C GLU A 51 2.85 -7.34 -16.95
N GLU A 52 3.81 -7.55 -17.85
CA GLU A 52 4.22 -8.88 -18.31
C GLU A 52 4.87 -9.70 -17.17
N ASP A 53 5.78 -9.09 -16.42
CA ASP A 53 6.41 -9.67 -15.23
C ASP A 53 5.35 -10.03 -14.18
N ILE A 54 4.30 -9.21 -14.02
CA ILE A 54 3.21 -9.47 -13.07
C ILE A 54 2.38 -10.68 -13.51
N VAL A 55 1.99 -10.76 -14.78
CA VAL A 55 1.23 -11.90 -15.31
C VAL A 55 2.02 -13.19 -15.13
N LYS A 56 3.29 -13.20 -15.54
CA LYS A 56 4.18 -14.36 -15.39
C LYS A 56 4.37 -14.79 -13.94
N LEU A 57 4.51 -13.82 -13.02
CA LEU A 57 4.61 -14.10 -11.59
C LEU A 57 3.38 -14.85 -11.08
N VAL A 58 2.18 -14.37 -11.43
CA VAL A 58 0.91 -14.96 -11.00
C VAL A 58 0.73 -16.37 -11.58
N GLU A 59 1.02 -16.56 -12.87
CA GLU A 59 0.98 -17.86 -13.54
C GLU A 59 1.91 -18.87 -12.85
N MET A 60 3.19 -18.52 -12.68
CA MET A 60 4.17 -19.39 -12.04
C MET A 60 3.82 -19.73 -10.58
N PHE A 61 3.24 -18.78 -9.86
CA PHE A 61 2.76 -19.02 -8.50
C PHE A 61 1.60 -20.01 -8.47
N HIS A 62 0.64 -19.91 -9.40
CA HIS A 62 -0.45 -20.87 -9.54
C HIS A 62 0.01 -22.27 -9.98
N GLU A 63 1.08 -22.34 -10.78
CA GLU A 63 1.80 -23.57 -11.11
C GLU A 63 2.55 -24.19 -9.91
N LYS A 64 2.52 -23.53 -8.74
CA LYS A 64 3.21 -23.96 -7.51
C LYS A 64 4.73 -24.02 -7.65
N LYS A 65 5.32 -23.23 -8.54
CA LYS A 65 6.78 -23.06 -8.58
C LYS A 65 7.29 -22.47 -7.28
N SER A 66 8.48 -22.87 -6.86
CA SER A 66 9.12 -22.33 -5.67
C SER A 66 9.50 -20.86 -5.87
N ILE A 67 9.57 -20.08 -4.79
CA ILE A 67 10.01 -18.68 -4.84
C ILE A 67 11.42 -18.56 -5.44
N ASP A 68 12.27 -19.56 -5.23
CA ASP A 68 13.63 -19.62 -5.75
C ASP A 68 13.65 -19.77 -7.28
N GLU A 69 12.82 -20.66 -7.82
CA GLU A 69 12.67 -20.81 -9.27
C GLU A 69 12.10 -19.54 -9.91
N ILE A 70 11.07 -18.95 -9.30
CA ILE A 70 10.45 -17.71 -9.78
C ILE A 70 11.47 -16.56 -9.77
N SER A 71 12.29 -16.49 -8.72
CA SER A 71 13.35 -15.49 -8.56
C SER A 71 14.37 -15.56 -9.70
N HIS A 72 14.80 -16.77 -10.08
CA HIS A 72 15.72 -16.96 -11.19
C HIS A 72 15.08 -16.68 -12.55
N ILE A 73 13.83 -17.10 -12.78
CA ILE A 73 13.13 -16.89 -14.07
C ILE A 73 12.85 -15.41 -14.32
N LEU A 74 12.43 -14.67 -13.29
CA LEU A 74 12.11 -13.24 -13.41
C LEU A 74 13.33 -12.33 -13.19
N GLU A 75 14.51 -12.90 -12.94
CA GLU A 75 15.76 -12.16 -12.67
C GLU A 75 15.61 -11.11 -11.55
N ARG A 76 14.82 -11.45 -10.52
CA ARG A 76 14.51 -10.59 -9.38
C ARG A 76 14.79 -11.34 -8.09
N THR A 77 15.16 -10.63 -7.03
CA THR A 77 15.47 -11.24 -5.73
C THR A 77 14.23 -11.89 -5.10
N LYS A 78 14.44 -12.97 -4.33
CA LYS A 78 13.40 -13.67 -3.56
C LYS A 78 12.53 -12.73 -2.73
N TYR A 79 13.16 -11.75 -2.07
CA TYR A 79 12.47 -10.73 -1.29
C TYR A 79 11.54 -9.86 -2.16
N GLY A 80 11.97 -9.49 -3.37
CA GLY A 80 11.15 -8.75 -4.32
C GLY A 80 9.93 -9.55 -4.77
N ILE A 81 10.10 -10.85 -5.01
CA ILE A 81 9.00 -11.79 -5.35
C ILE A 81 7.98 -11.84 -4.21
N ILE A 82 8.42 -12.13 -2.99
CA ILE A 82 7.56 -12.23 -1.80
C ILE A 82 6.80 -10.92 -1.59
N ALA A 83 7.49 -9.78 -1.58
CA ALA A 83 6.86 -8.48 -1.39
C ALA A 83 5.81 -8.16 -2.47
N LYS A 84 6.03 -8.61 -3.71
CA LYS A 84 5.05 -8.41 -4.78
C LYS A 84 3.84 -9.33 -4.61
N LEU A 85 4.04 -10.61 -4.26
CA LEU A 85 2.95 -11.55 -3.98
C LEU A 85 2.08 -11.10 -2.78
N GLU A 86 2.70 -10.56 -1.73
CA GLU A 86 1.99 -9.97 -0.59
C GLU A 86 1.10 -8.80 -1.03
N ARG A 87 1.64 -7.88 -1.85
CA ARG A 87 0.87 -6.74 -2.39
C ARG A 87 -0.27 -7.15 -3.30
N LEU A 88 -0.13 -8.27 -4.00
CA LEU A 88 -1.19 -8.86 -4.82
C LEU A 88 -2.23 -9.63 -3.98
N GLY A 89 -1.98 -9.83 -2.68
CA GLY A 89 -2.87 -10.58 -1.79
C GLY A 89 -2.83 -12.10 -1.99
N LEU A 90 -1.82 -12.62 -2.70
CA LEU A 90 -1.69 -14.05 -2.99
C LEU A 90 -1.07 -14.84 -1.83
N ILE A 91 -0.30 -14.16 -0.98
CA ILE A 91 0.26 -14.72 0.25
C ILE A 91 -0.03 -13.77 1.42
N LYS A 92 -0.05 -14.33 2.64
CA LYS A 92 -0.21 -13.54 3.85
C LYS A 92 1.05 -12.69 4.08
N PRO A 93 0.90 -11.42 4.50
CA PRO A 93 2.04 -10.58 4.82
C PRO A 93 2.84 -11.20 5.96
N SER A 94 4.14 -11.33 5.76
CA SER A 94 5.10 -11.67 6.80
C SER A 94 5.07 -10.60 7.90
N ALA A 95 5.20 -11.02 9.16
CA ALA A 95 5.34 -10.08 10.27
C ALA A 95 6.54 -9.11 10.09
N ALA A 96 7.52 -9.48 9.25
CA ALA A 96 8.68 -8.65 8.93
C ALA A 96 8.42 -7.58 7.85
N SER A 97 7.35 -7.70 7.04
CA SER A 97 7.07 -6.77 5.93
C SER A 97 6.12 -5.62 6.31
N VAL A 98 5.55 -5.64 7.51
CA VAL A 98 4.69 -4.57 8.03
C VAL A 98 5.54 -3.37 8.42
N LYS A 99 5.87 -2.51 7.45
CA LYS A 99 6.34 -1.16 7.73
C LYS A 99 5.14 -0.36 8.26
N ILE A 100 5.11 -0.20 9.58
CA ILE A 100 4.20 0.74 10.26
C ILE A 100 4.57 2.13 9.75
N CYS A 101 3.60 2.87 9.22
CA CYS A 101 3.81 4.29 8.91
C CYS A 101 3.89 5.06 10.23
N ASP A 102 5.05 5.66 10.55
CA ASP A 102 5.19 6.48 11.77
C ASP A 102 4.24 7.71 11.76
N ALA A 103 3.79 8.14 10.57
CA ALA A 103 2.82 9.22 10.41
C ALA A 103 1.38 8.82 10.79
N CYS A 104 1.08 7.52 10.79
CA CYS A 104 -0.23 6.98 11.12
C CYS A 104 -0.04 5.76 12.02
N ASN A 105 -0.10 5.92 13.34
CA ASN A 105 -0.15 4.83 14.34
C ASN A 105 -1.36 3.86 14.17
N SER A 106 -1.96 3.80 12.99
CA SER A 106 -2.91 2.76 12.60
C SER A 106 -2.16 1.56 12.04
N ARG A 107 -2.46 0.41 12.62
CA ARG A 107 -2.04 -0.92 12.16
C ARG A 107 -2.68 -1.31 10.81
N ASP A 108 -3.62 -0.49 10.32
CA ASP A 108 -4.41 -0.75 9.14
C ASP A 108 -3.89 0.07 7.96
N ASN A 109 -2.92 -0.55 7.30
CA ASN A 109 -2.89 -0.67 5.84
C ASN A 109 -3.06 0.63 5.03
N CYS A 110 -1.98 1.40 4.92
CA CYS A 110 -1.82 2.42 3.87
C CYS A 110 -1.47 1.77 2.50
N THR A 111 -2.13 0.65 2.16
CA THR A 111 -2.19 0.19 0.77
C THR A 111 -3.52 0.64 0.19
N LEU A 112 -3.42 1.49 -0.82
CA LEU A 112 -4.53 1.83 -1.70
C LEU A 112 -5.24 0.54 -2.11
N ASN A 113 -6.53 0.50 -1.74
CA ASN A 113 -7.57 -0.39 -2.21
C ASN A 113 -7.39 -0.72 -3.70
N LEU A 114 -7.14 -1.99 -4.04
CA LEU A 114 -7.37 -2.44 -5.40
C LEU A 114 -8.05 -3.81 -5.52
N ASN A 115 -8.12 -4.66 -4.50
CA ASN A 115 -8.76 -5.98 -4.63
C ASN A 115 -9.57 -6.44 -3.40
N LYS A 116 -10.55 -5.66 -2.96
CA LYS A 116 -11.63 -6.16 -2.07
C LYS A 116 -13.01 -5.96 -2.68
N ARG A 117 -13.18 -6.53 -3.88
CA ARG A 117 -14.45 -7.02 -4.42
C ARG A 117 -14.08 -8.29 -5.17
N ILE A 118 -14.91 -9.33 -5.08
CA ILE A 118 -14.68 -10.70 -5.55
C ILE A 118 -14.07 -11.61 -4.47
N TYR A 119 -14.85 -11.99 -3.46
CA TYR A 119 -15.58 -13.28 -3.49
C TYR A 119 -16.49 -13.40 -2.26
N SER A 120 -17.78 -13.58 -2.53
CA SER A 120 -18.79 -13.94 -1.54
C SER A 120 -18.85 -15.46 -1.36
N SER A 121 -19.27 -15.87 -0.17
CA SER A 121 -19.95 -17.13 0.16
C SER A 121 -19.11 -18.41 0.25
N SER A 122 -18.79 -18.80 1.47
CA SER A 122 -18.88 -20.20 1.92
C SER A 122 -19.23 -20.18 3.40
N GLU A 123 -20.34 -20.81 3.73
CA GLU A 123 -20.81 -21.07 5.09
C GLU A 123 -19.91 -22.11 5.78
N ASP A 124 -20.05 -22.14 7.11
CA ASP A 124 -19.57 -23.13 8.08
C ASP A 124 -18.22 -22.89 8.81
N GLY A 125 -18.34 -22.66 10.13
CA GLY A 125 -17.25 -22.93 11.08
C GLY A 125 -17.14 -21.94 12.23
N ILE A 126 -17.92 -22.14 13.29
CA ILE A 126 -17.83 -21.43 14.57
C ILE A 126 -16.43 -21.63 15.19
N SER A 127 -15.75 -20.53 15.56
CA SER A 127 -14.80 -20.54 16.68
C SER A 127 -14.90 -19.24 17.48
N ASN A 128 -15.29 -19.38 18.74
CA ASN A 128 -15.31 -18.31 19.74
C ASN A 128 -13.91 -18.14 20.33
N ASP A 129 -13.10 -17.26 19.76
CA ASP A 129 -11.84 -16.87 20.39
C ASP A 129 -11.66 -15.34 20.42
N LYS A 130 -11.80 -14.81 21.64
CA LYS A 130 -11.20 -13.59 22.19
C LYS A 130 -11.30 -12.34 21.30
N GLN A 131 -12.36 -11.59 21.55
CA GLN A 131 -12.62 -10.22 21.10
C GLN A 131 -11.48 -9.27 21.47
N ASN A 132 -10.44 -9.22 20.63
CA ASN A 132 -9.69 -8.00 20.41
C ASN A 132 -10.48 -7.20 19.39
N GLY A 133 -11.36 -6.33 19.88
CA GLY A 133 -12.34 -5.56 19.12
C GLY A 133 -11.73 -4.61 18.09
N ALA A 134 -11.33 -5.14 16.94
CA ALA A 134 -11.46 -4.41 15.69
C ALA A 134 -12.97 -4.27 15.45
N ASN A 135 -13.50 -3.07 15.69
CA ASN A 135 -14.89 -2.69 15.51
C ASN A 135 -15.35 -2.97 14.06
N LEU A 136 -15.78 -4.21 13.80
CA LEU A 136 -16.54 -4.53 12.60
C LEU A 136 -17.91 -3.87 12.78
N TRP A 137 -18.26 -2.97 11.86
CA TRP A 137 -19.62 -2.45 11.76
C TRP A 137 -20.59 -3.61 11.57
N ASN A 138 -21.61 -3.71 12.42
CA ASN A 138 -22.67 -4.69 12.22
C ASN A 138 -23.73 -4.13 11.23
N GLU A 139 -24.53 -5.02 10.63
CA GLU A 139 -25.51 -4.62 9.62
C GLU A 139 -26.58 -3.65 10.16
N GLU A 140 -26.96 -3.78 11.44
CA GLU A 140 -27.94 -2.92 12.09
C GLU A 140 -27.41 -1.48 12.24
N GLU A 141 -26.15 -1.33 12.67
CA GLU A 141 -25.45 -0.06 12.80
C GLU A 141 -25.30 0.62 11.43
N VAL A 142 -24.92 -0.14 10.39
CA VAL A 142 -24.81 0.38 9.02
C VAL A 142 -26.17 0.84 8.51
N THR A 143 -27.22 0.04 8.73
CA THR A 143 -28.58 0.37 8.30
C THR A 143 -29.10 1.62 9.02
N LEU A 144 -28.89 1.70 10.34
CA LEU A 144 -29.26 2.87 11.14
C LEU A 144 -28.50 4.11 10.67
N MET A 145 -27.20 3.99 10.39
CA MET A 145 -26.37 5.08 9.87
C MET A 145 -26.90 5.59 8.54
N ARG A 146 -27.19 4.71 7.56
CA ARG A 146 -27.75 5.11 6.25
C ARG A 146 -29.08 5.84 6.39
N ASN A 147 -29.99 5.29 7.20
CA ASN A 147 -31.32 5.87 7.39
C ASN A 147 -31.21 7.26 8.03
N LYS A 148 -30.46 7.38 9.14
CA LYS A 148 -30.29 8.67 9.84
C LYS A 148 -29.53 9.70 9.01
N PHE A 149 -28.52 9.28 8.26
CA PHE A 149 -27.83 10.18 7.34
C PHE A 149 -28.75 10.67 6.22
N SER A 150 -29.62 9.81 5.67
CA SER A 150 -30.63 10.21 4.68
C SER A 150 -31.72 11.13 5.23
N GLU A 151 -31.96 11.10 6.54
CA GLU A 151 -32.82 12.07 7.26
C GLU A 151 -32.13 13.44 7.44
N GLY A 152 -30.88 13.60 7.03
CA GLY A 152 -30.11 14.84 7.16
C GLY A 152 -29.38 15.02 8.49
N ILE A 153 -29.23 13.94 9.28
CA ILE A 153 -28.47 13.97 10.52
C ILE A 153 -26.96 14.05 10.22
N ASP A 154 -26.26 14.98 10.88
CA ASP A 154 -24.82 15.15 10.71
C ASP A 154 -23.98 14.05 11.38
N THR A 155 -22.68 14.01 11.05
CA THR A 155 -21.75 12.97 11.54
C THR A 155 -21.47 13.08 13.04
N ILE A 156 -21.64 14.25 13.65
CA ILE A 156 -21.44 14.48 15.08
C ILE A 156 -22.59 13.87 15.88
N GLU A 157 -23.82 14.04 15.41
CA GLU A 157 -25.00 13.50 16.07
C GLU A 157 -25.09 11.97 15.86
N LEU A 158 -24.72 11.47 14.68
CA LEU A 158 -24.54 10.03 14.44
C LEU A 158 -23.52 9.40 15.41
N ALA A 159 -22.43 10.11 15.74
CA ALA A 159 -21.42 9.65 16.70
C ALA A 159 -22.01 9.41 18.09
N LYS A 160 -22.92 10.29 18.52
CA LYS A 160 -23.63 10.14 19.80
C LYS A 160 -24.62 8.97 19.77
N ILE A 161 -25.40 8.85 18.69
CA ILE A 161 -26.40 7.77 18.52
C ILE A 161 -25.74 6.40 18.53
N LEU A 162 -24.68 6.24 17.75
CA LEU A 162 -23.97 4.95 17.60
C LEU A 162 -22.92 4.71 18.69
N ARG A 163 -22.66 5.70 19.56
CA ARG A 163 -21.60 5.68 20.58
C ARG A 163 -20.23 5.33 19.98
N LYS A 164 -19.93 5.88 18.80
CA LYS A 164 -18.66 5.66 18.07
C LYS A 164 -17.96 6.97 17.77
N ASN A 165 -16.67 6.89 17.43
CA ASN A 165 -15.88 8.05 17.03
C ASN A 165 -16.39 8.65 15.72
N GLN A 166 -16.51 9.97 15.66
CA GLN A 166 -16.93 10.70 14.46
C GLN A 166 -16.08 10.33 13.23
N THR A 167 -14.76 10.30 13.37
CA THR A 167 -13.85 9.90 12.29
C THR A 167 -14.09 8.48 11.79
N SER A 168 -14.55 7.58 12.66
CA SER A 168 -14.91 6.22 12.25
C SER A 168 -16.19 6.20 11.41
N ILE A 169 -17.16 7.05 11.75
CA ILE A 169 -18.41 7.22 10.99
C ILE A 169 -18.11 7.83 9.63
N GLU A 170 -17.29 8.87 9.55
CA GLU A 170 -16.91 9.51 8.29
C GLU A 170 -16.24 8.52 7.33
N LYS A 171 -15.30 7.70 7.83
CA LYS A 171 -14.67 6.64 7.03
C LYS A 171 -15.67 5.63 6.50
N GLU A 172 -16.66 5.25 7.32
CA GLU A 172 -17.69 4.31 6.90
C GLU A 172 -18.64 4.94 5.88
N LEU A 173 -19.06 6.19 6.07
CA LEU A 173 -19.88 6.92 5.10
C LEU A 173 -19.17 7.09 3.75
N ILE A 174 -17.85 7.33 3.74
CA ILE A 174 -17.04 7.33 2.51
C ILE A 174 -17.05 5.94 1.86
N THR A 175 -16.87 4.89 2.66
CA THR A 175 -16.88 3.49 2.18
C THR A 175 -18.24 3.11 1.59
N LEU A 176 -19.33 3.64 2.15
CA LEU A 176 -20.70 3.50 1.65
C LEU A 176 -21.03 4.41 0.46
N GLY A 177 -20.15 5.34 0.08
CA GLY A 177 -20.37 6.30 -1.00
C GLY A 177 -21.43 7.35 -0.69
N LEU A 178 -21.68 7.63 0.60
CA LEU A 178 -22.66 8.64 1.04
C LEU A 178 -22.07 10.04 1.18
N ILE A 179 -20.75 10.15 1.34
CA ILE A 179 -20.02 11.42 1.36
C ILE A 179 -18.77 11.33 0.50
N ASP A 180 -18.43 12.43 -0.18
CA ASP A 180 -17.18 12.53 -0.92
C ASP A 180 -16.00 12.67 0.03
N CYS A 181 -14.91 11.97 -0.26
CA CYS A 181 -13.69 12.06 0.53
C CYS A 181 -13.12 13.50 0.48
N PRO A 182 -12.96 14.20 1.62
CA PRO A 182 -12.47 15.58 1.66
C PRO A 182 -11.07 15.76 1.07
N LEU A 183 -10.28 14.68 1.00
CA LEU A 183 -8.91 14.68 0.50
C LEU A 183 -8.79 14.99 -1.00
N HIS A 184 -9.89 15.05 -1.76
CA HIS A 184 -9.89 15.47 -3.16
C HIS A 184 -10.24 16.95 -3.40
N LYS A 185 -10.54 17.74 -2.37
CA LYS A 185 -10.83 19.18 -2.52
C LYS A 185 -9.58 20.06 -2.36
N THR A 186 -8.53 19.80 -3.14
CA THR A 186 -7.49 20.80 -3.39
C THR A 186 -6.93 20.66 -4.80
N MET A 187 -7.72 21.08 -5.80
CA MET A 187 -7.19 21.94 -6.84
C MET A 187 -8.24 23.01 -7.12
N PRO A 188 -8.02 24.28 -6.76
CA PRO A 188 -8.83 25.35 -7.31
C PRO A 188 -8.61 25.34 -8.82
N GLU A 189 -9.70 25.26 -9.58
CA GLU A 189 -9.68 25.61 -11.00
C GLU A 189 -9.15 27.04 -11.10
N MET A 190 -7.90 27.17 -11.56
CA MET A 190 -7.37 28.46 -11.96
C MET A 190 -8.04 28.83 -13.28
N LEU A 191 -9.09 29.64 -13.19
CA LEU A 191 -9.60 30.45 -14.30
C LEU A 191 -8.65 31.64 -14.56
#